data_AF-A0A8I2ZMY8-F1
#
_entry.id   AF-A0A8I2ZMY8-F1
#
_cell.length_a   1.000
_cell.length_b   1.000
_cell.length_c   1.000
_cell.angle_alpha   90.00
_cell.angle_beta   90.00
_cell.angle_gamma   90.00
#
_symmetry.space_group_name_H-M   'P 1'
#
loop_
_entity.id
_entity.type
_entity.pdbx_description
1 polymer ?
#
loop_
_entity_poly.entity_id
_entity_poly.type
_entity_poly.pdbx_seq_one_letter_code
_entity_poly.pdbx_strand_id
1 'polypeptide(L)'
;MAPSLLRPIAYWLILQCRRSRQAVQSARKLIDPEVKKRKMLVDDALQSGAKPSKISDAIGRMYQVAAGRPVDFVCAQMQLTLAAVHTTTEVLTQAILDLCERPELVQKLRDEVIEVLGDEGWAKTSFYKLKLMDSFFEESQRFTPLVSIK
;
A
#
# COMPACT_ATOMS: atom_id res chain seq x y z
N MET A 1 19.07 14.30 22.35
CA MET A 1 18.40 13.48 23.39
C MET A 1 18.05 14.38 24.56
N ALA A 2 16.78 14.52 24.93
CA ALA A 2 16.37 15.28 26.10
C ALA A 2 16.38 14.39 27.37
N PRO A 3 16.70 14.94 28.56
CA PRO A 3 16.65 14.20 29.83
C PRO A 3 15.28 13.56 30.05
N SER A 4 15.24 12.37 30.66
CA SER A 4 14.02 11.57 30.87
C SER A 4 12.88 12.34 31.54
N LEU A 5 13.21 13.24 32.47
CA LEU A 5 12.26 14.09 33.20
C LEU A 5 11.62 15.18 32.31
N LEU A 6 12.33 15.68 31.30
CA LEU A 6 11.84 16.73 30.40
C LEU A 6 11.14 16.15 29.16
N ARG A 7 11.14 14.82 28.97
CA ARG A 7 10.52 14.16 27.82
C ARG A 7 9.06 14.58 27.61
N PRO A 8 8.14 14.58 28.60
CA PRO A 8 6.73 14.87 28.35
C PRO A 8 6.52 16.29 27.80
N ILE A 9 7.26 17.26 28.36
CA ILE A 9 7.19 18.67 27.97
C ILE A 9 7.85 18.88 26.60
N ALA A 10 9.02 18.26 26.38
CA ALA A 10 9.71 18.30 25.09
C ALA A 10 8.86 17.66 23.97
N TYR A 11 8.20 16.53 24.20
CA TYR A 11 7.28 15.89 23.25
C TYR A 11 6.10 16.80 22.88
N TRP A 12 5.70 17.70 23.77
CA TRP A 12 4.66 18.68 23.48
C TRP A 12 5.20 19.91 22.74
N LEU A 13 6.45 20.32 22.97
CA LEU A 13 7.10 21.47 22.33
C LEU A 13 7.71 21.16 20.95
N ILE A 14 8.07 19.90 20.67
CA ILE A 14 8.64 19.53 19.38
C ILE A 14 7.57 19.67 18.28
N LEU A 15 7.81 20.63 17.38
CA LEU A 15 6.92 20.93 16.26
C LEU A 15 6.66 19.71 15.37
N GLN A 16 7.66 18.84 15.18
CA GLN A 16 7.51 17.62 14.37
C GLN A 16 6.51 16.63 15.00
N CYS A 17 6.53 16.45 16.32
CA CYS A 17 5.56 15.61 17.02
C CYS A 17 4.15 16.21 16.96
N ARG A 18 4.02 17.54 17.01
CA ARG A 18 2.73 18.21 16.79
C ARG A 18 2.19 17.97 15.38
N ARG A 19 3.02 18.15 14.35
CA ARG A 19 2.66 17.91 12.95
C ARG A 19 2.26 16.46 12.70
N SER A 20 3.01 15.50 13.23
CA SER A 20 2.68 14.07 13.14
C SER A 20 1.32 13.77 13.79
N ARG A 21 1.04 14.30 14.99
CA ARG A 21 -0.28 14.17 15.62
C ARG A 21 -1.40 14.80 14.81
N GLN A 22 -1.16 15.98 14.22
CA GLN A 22 -2.13 16.63 13.33
C GLN A 22 -2.40 15.78 12.08
N ALA A 23 -1.37 15.19 11.46
CA ALA A 23 -1.54 14.31 10.31
C ALA A 23 -2.39 13.07 10.66
N VAL A 24 -2.14 12.43 11.80
CA VAL A 24 -2.96 11.31 12.29
C VAL A 24 -4.41 11.77 12.54
N GLN A 25 -4.62 12.95 13.15
CA GLN A 25 -5.97 13.47 13.36
C GLN A 25 -6.69 13.77 12.03
N SER A 26 -6.00 14.30 11.03
CA SER A 26 -6.55 14.51 9.70
C SER A 26 -6.94 13.18 9.03
N ALA A 27 -6.09 12.15 9.15
CA ALA A 27 -6.41 10.81 8.66
C ALA A 27 -7.64 10.23 9.36
N ARG A 28 -7.76 10.39 10.68
CA ARG A 28 -8.95 9.98 11.46
C ARG A 28 -10.22 10.66 10.96
N LYS A 29 -10.19 11.99 10.75
CA LYS A 29 -11.33 12.75 10.22
C LYS A 29 -11.83 12.23 8.88
N LEU A 30 -10.95 11.71 8.03
CA LEU A 30 -11.29 11.20 6.71
C LEU A 30 -11.74 9.73 6.75
N ILE A 31 -11.03 8.88 7.48
CA ILE A 31 -11.19 7.42 7.43
C ILE A 31 -12.25 6.92 8.42
N ASP A 32 -12.36 7.51 9.63
CA ASP A 32 -13.31 7.04 10.64
C ASP A 32 -14.78 7.06 10.17
N PRO A 33 -15.29 8.12 9.50
CA PRO A 33 -16.66 8.13 9.02
C PRO A 33 -16.95 7.00 8.02
N GLU A 34 -16.01 6.73 7.12
CA GLU A 34 -16.14 5.69 6.11
C GLU A 34 -16.07 4.29 6.72
N VAL A 35 -15.17 4.08 7.69
CA VAL A 35 -15.10 2.83 8.46
C VAL A 35 -16.41 2.59 9.21
N LYS A 36 -16.96 3.61 9.89
CA LYS A 36 -18.24 3.48 10.61
C LYS A 36 -19.39 3.14 9.68
N LYS A 37 -19.52 3.86 8.56
CA LYS A 37 -20.55 3.61 7.54
C LYS A 37 -20.50 2.15 7.06
N ARG A 38 -19.31 1.63 6.79
CA ARG A 38 -19.14 0.24 6.33
C ARG A 38 -19.47 -0.79 7.39
N LYS A 39 -19.06 -0.55 8.64
CA LYS A 39 -19.41 -1.42 9.76
C LYS A 39 -20.92 -1.54 9.90
N MET A 40 -21.63 -0.41 9.89
CA MET A 40 -23.09 -0.38 9.97
C MET A 40 -23.74 -1.21 8.84
N LEU A 41 -23.29 -1.05 7.59
CA LEU A 41 -23.82 -1.84 6.47
C LEU A 41 -23.60 -3.35 6.63
N VAL A 42 -22.46 -3.75 7.19
CA VAL A 42 -22.17 -5.17 7.44
C VAL A 42 -23.03 -5.68 8.59
N ASP A 43 -23.15 -4.92 9.67
CA ASP A 43 -23.92 -5.29 10.86
C ASP A 43 -25.42 -5.36 10.54
N ASP A 44 -25.97 -4.42 9.77
CA ASP A 44 -27.37 -4.41 9.31
C ASP A 44 -27.69 -5.63 8.43
N ALA A 45 -26.76 -5.99 7.53
CA ALA A 45 -26.91 -7.17 6.69
C ALA A 45 -26.93 -8.46 7.53
N LEU A 46 -26.03 -8.55 8.51
CA LEU A 46 -25.96 -9.69 9.44
C LEU A 46 -27.24 -9.79 10.29
N GLN A 47 -27.77 -8.68 10.79
CA GLN A 47 -29.02 -8.64 11.56
C GLN A 47 -30.25 -9.04 10.72
N SER A 48 -30.25 -8.69 9.42
CA SER A 48 -31.32 -9.05 8.49
C SER A 48 -31.21 -10.49 7.97
N GLY A 49 -30.22 -11.27 8.42
CA GLY A 49 -29.94 -12.63 7.92
C GLY A 49 -29.39 -12.66 6.49
N ALA A 50 -29.06 -11.50 5.91
CA ALA A 50 -28.49 -11.38 4.59
C ALA A 50 -26.96 -11.53 4.63
N LYS A 51 -26.38 -12.07 3.56
CA LYS A 51 -24.92 -12.12 3.43
C LYS A 51 -24.40 -10.71 3.11
N PRO A 52 -23.51 -10.12 3.92
CA PRO A 52 -22.96 -8.80 3.62
C PRO A 52 -22.26 -8.80 2.27
N SER A 53 -22.45 -7.73 1.49
CA SER A 53 -21.80 -7.56 0.20
C SER A 53 -20.29 -7.76 0.35
N LYS A 54 -19.69 -8.55 -0.55
CA LYS A 54 -18.25 -8.84 -0.52
C LYS A 54 -17.49 -7.60 -1.00
N ILE A 55 -17.27 -6.66 -0.08
CA ILE A 55 -16.46 -5.47 -0.34
C ILE A 55 -15.00 -5.94 -0.50
N SER A 56 -14.50 -5.91 -1.74
CA SER A 56 -13.16 -6.38 -2.11
C SER A 56 -12.07 -5.32 -1.95
N ASP A 57 -12.20 -4.46 -0.94
CA ASP A 57 -11.20 -3.43 -0.64
C ASP A 57 -10.44 -3.72 0.66
N ALA A 58 -9.37 -2.95 0.88
CA ALA A 58 -8.47 -3.15 2.01
C ALA A 58 -9.18 -3.06 3.37
N ILE A 59 -10.06 -2.07 3.56
CA ILE A 59 -10.78 -1.87 4.83
C ILE A 59 -11.76 -3.02 5.08
N GLY A 60 -12.50 -3.46 4.06
CA GLY A 60 -13.40 -4.61 4.15
C GLY A 60 -12.64 -5.89 4.50
N ARG A 61 -11.48 -6.11 3.88
CA ARG A 61 -10.58 -7.24 4.20
C ARG A 61 -10.03 -7.13 5.62
N MET A 62 -9.61 -5.96 6.08
CA MET A 62 -9.19 -5.72 7.46
C MET A 62 -10.30 -6.05 8.45
N TYR A 63 -11.55 -5.68 8.16
CA TYR A 63 -12.69 -5.98 9.02
C TYR A 63 -12.93 -7.50 9.13
N GLN A 64 -12.89 -8.21 8.00
CA GLN A 64 -13.02 -9.67 7.98
C GLN A 64 -11.90 -10.36 8.77
N VAL A 65 -10.65 -9.91 8.60
CA VAL A 65 -9.46 -10.46 9.30
C VAL A 65 -9.44 -10.10 10.79
N ALA A 66 -9.99 -8.94 11.16
CA ALA A 66 -10.11 -8.54 12.56
C ALA A 66 -11.00 -9.52 13.34
N ALA A 67 -12.05 -10.06 12.71
CA ALA A 67 -12.94 -11.07 13.28
C ALA A 67 -13.46 -10.69 14.69
N GLY A 68 -13.89 -9.43 14.85
CA GLY A 68 -14.40 -8.89 16.12
C GLY A 68 -13.32 -8.37 17.08
N ARG A 69 -12.03 -8.52 16.78
CA ARG A 69 -10.96 -7.93 17.59
C ARG A 69 -10.93 -6.40 17.48
N PRO A 70 -10.59 -5.69 18.56
CA PRO A 70 -10.39 -4.25 18.49
C PRO A 70 -9.18 -3.93 17.60
N VAL A 71 -9.44 -3.25 16.49
CA VAL A 71 -8.41 -2.80 15.53
C VAL A 71 -8.59 -1.31 15.27
N ASP A 72 -7.49 -0.56 15.31
CA ASP A 72 -7.45 0.82 14.85
C ASP A 72 -7.32 0.83 13.32
N PHE A 73 -8.46 0.83 12.63
CA PHE A 73 -8.54 0.79 11.18
C PHE A 73 -7.84 1.99 10.52
N VAL A 74 -7.79 3.14 11.19
CA VAL A 74 -7.07 4.32 10.67
C VAL A 74 -5.58 4.06 10.68
N CYS A 75 -5.05 3.57 11.79
CA CYS A 75 -3.63 3.25 11.89
C CYS A 75 -3.24 2.15 10.90
N ALA A 76 -4.06 1.09 10.80
CA ALA A 76 -3.84 0.00 9.84
C ALA A 76 -3.85 0.49 8.39
N GLN A 77 -4.79 1.36 8.02
CA GLN A 77 -4.85 1.94 6.67
C GLN A 77 -3.65 2.85 6.39
N MET A 78 -3.22 3.67 7.35
CA MET A 78 -2.02 4.50 7.20
C MET A 78 -0.75 3.65 7.00
N GLN A 79 -0.62 2.56 7.76
CA GLN A 79 0.48 1.60 7.58
C GLN A 79 0.44 0.94 6.21
N LEU A 80 -0.74 0.54 5.74
CA LEU A 80 -0.89 -0.04 4.41
C LEU A 80 -0.50 0.95 3.31
N THR A 81 -0.89 2.21 3.43
CA THR A 81 -0.48 3.27 2.48
C THR A 81 1.04 3.46 2.50
N LEU A 82 1.67 3.50 3.67
CA LEU A 82 3.12 3.61 3.78
C LEU A 82 3.82 2.44 3.09
N ALA A 83 3.38 1.21 3.39
CA ALA A 83 3.94 0.00 2.82
C ALA A 83 3.78 -0.05 1.29
N ALA A 84 2.62 0.36 0.76
CA ALA A 84 2.35 0.33 -0.68
C ALA A 84 3.09 1.44 -1.44
N VAL A 85 3.08 2.68 -0.96
CA VAL A 85 3.62 3.83 -1.69
C VAL A 85 5.14 3.77 -1.76
N HIS A 86 5.82 3.52 -0.64
CA HIS A 86 7.29 3.54 -0.64
C HIS A 86 7.89 2.40 -1.43
N THR A 87 7.39 1.18 -1.27
CA THR A 87 7.93 0.02 -1.97
C THR A 87 7.74 0.14 -3.49
N THR A 88 6.56 0.53 -3.95
CA THR A 88 6.30 0.71 -5.39
C THR A 88 7.10 1.86 -5.98
N THR A 89 7.22 2.98 -5.26
CA THR A 89 8.03 4.12 -5.71
C THR A 89 9.50 3.73 -5.87
N GLU A 90 10.05 3.00 -4.89
CA GLU A 90 11.45 2.54 -4.95
C GLU A 90 11.67 1.58 -6.12
N VAL A 91 10.80 0.57 -6.28
CA VAL A 91 10.89 -0.40 -7.40
C VAL A 91 10.88 0.31 -8.75
N LEU A 92 9.93 1.22 -8.95
CA LEU A 92 9.80 1.95 -10.21
C LEU A 92 10.96 2.91 -10.45
N THR A 93 11.45 3.58 -9.39
CA THR A 93 12.59 4.49 -9.51
C THR A 93 13.83 3.72 -9.94
N GLN A 94 14.15 2.60 -9.27
CA GLN A 94 15.29 1.76 -9.62
C GLN A 94 15.16 1.20 -11.04
N ALA A 95 14.00 0.66 -11.39
CA ALA A 95 13.74 0.15 -12.74
C ALA A 95 13.95 1.21 -13.84
N ILE A 96 13.54 2.45 -13.60
CA ILE A 96 13.78 3.55 -14.56
C ILE A 96 15.26 3.88 -14.66
N LEU A 97 15.99 3.91 -13.54
CA LEU A 97 17.44 4.16 -13.55
C LEU A 97 18.18 3.05 -14.30
N ASP A 98 17.83 1.78 -14.07
CA ASP A 98 18.42 0.63 -14.78
C ASP A 98 18.13 0.67 -16.29
N LEU A 99 16.96 1.17 -16.70
CA LEU A 99 16.65 1.41 -18.12
C LEU A 99 17.49 2.53 -18.75
N CYS A 100 17.83 3.57 -17.97
CA CYS A 100 18.72 4.62 -18.45
C CYS A 100 20.14 4.09 -18.69
N GLU A 101 20.58 3.11 -17.91
CA GLU A 101 21.89 2.46 -18.11
C GLU A 101 21.89 1.40 -19.23
N ARG A 102 20.72 0.80 -19.52
CA ARG A 102 20.54 -0.29 -20.49
C ARG A 102 19.45 0.03 -21.53
N PRO A 103 19.65 1.03 -22.39
CA PRO A 103 18.63 1.48 -23.35
C PRO A 103 18.20 0.38 -24.33
N GLU A 104 19.02 -0.63 -24.58
CA GLU A 104 18.70 -1.79 -25.42
C GLU A 104 17.56 -2.66 -24.89
N LEU A 105 17.27 -2.59 -23.58
CA LEU A 105 16.14 -3.30 -22.96
C LEU A 105 14.80 -2.61 -23.20
N VAL A 106 14.80 -1.29 -23.44
CA VAL A 106 13.56 -0.51 -23.60
C VAL A 106 12.73 -1.04 -24.76
N GLN A 107 13.34 -1.29 -25.91
CA GLN A 107 12.61 -1.79 -27.08
C GLN A 107 12.10 -3.21 -26.84
N LYS A 108 12.93 -4.10 -26.27
CA LYS A 108 12.54 -5.49 -25.99
C LYS A 108 11.35 -5.58 -25.04
N LEU A 109 11.33 -4.75 -23.98
CA LEU A 109 10.22 -4.68 -23.04
C LEU A 109 8.95 -4.13 -23.70
N ARG A 110 9.07 -3.14 -24.59
CA ARG A 110 7.93 -2.62 -25.36
C ARG A 110 7.36 -3.65 -26.32
N ASP A 111 8.21 -4.39 -27.01
CA ASP A 111 7.81 -5.43 -27.96
C ASP A 111 7.02 -6.53 -27.22
N GLU A 112 7.52 -7.00 -26.07
CA GLU A 112 6.81 -7.98 -25.22
C GLU A 112 5.43 -7.45 -24.79
N VAL A 113 5.35 -6.20 -24.35
CA VAL A 113 4.09 -5.58 -23.92
C VAL A 113 3.10 -5.49 -25.08
N ILE A 114 3.55 -5.09 -26.28
CA ILE A 114 2.71 -4.99 -27.47
C ILE A 114 2.21 -6.37 -27.91
N GLU A 115 3.09 -7.38 -27.91
CA GLU A 115 2.74 -8.76 -28.27
C GLU A 115 1.70 -9.32 -27.30
N VAL A 116 1.97 -9.26 -25.99
CA VAL A 116 1.10 -9.87 -24.98
C VAL A 116 -0.23 -9.13 -24.81
N LEU A 117 -0.18 -7.79 -24.72
CA LEU A 117 -1.40 -6.99 -24.49
C LEU A 117 -2.17 -6.70 -25.77
N GLY A 118 -1.52 -6.76 -26.95
CA GLY A 118 -2.19 -6.63 -28.24
C GLY A 118 -3.14 -7.79 -28.51
N ASP A 119 -2.74 -9.00 -28.14
CA ASP A 119 -3.52 -10.22 -28.35
C ASP A 119 -4.59 -10.43 -27.28
N GLU A 120 -4.24 -10.29 -25.99
CA GLU A 120 -5.11 -10.67 -24.87
C GLU A 120 -5.78 -9.49 -24.17
N GLY A 121 -5.38 -8.27 -24.49
CA GLY A 121 -5.80 -7.07 -23.78
C GLY A 121 -5.34 -7.05 -22.32
N TRP A 122 -5.95 -6.16 -21.53
CA TRP A 122 -5.65 -5.97 -20.11
C TRP A 122 -6.38 -6.98 -19.22
N ALA A 123 -6.09 -8.27 -19.41
CA ALA A 123 -6.58 -9.34 -18.54
C ALA A 123 -5.54 -9.71 -17.48
N LYS A 124 -6.02 -10.20 -16.33
CA LYS A 124 -5.14 -10.71 -15.26
C LYS A 124 -4.21 -11.83 -15.76
N THR A 125 -4.69 -12.64 -16.70
CA THR A 125 -3.94 -13.73 -17.31
C THR A 125 -2.78 -13.25 -18.17
N SER A 126 -2.95 -12.14 -18.88
CA SER A 126 -1.95 -11.56 -19.78
C SER A 126 -0.67 -11.18 -19.04
N PHE A 127 -0.80 -10.63 -17.83
CA PHE A 127 0.36 -10.25 -17.01
C PHE A 127 1.30 -11.41 -16.67
N TYR A 128 0.80 -12.65 -16.57
CA TYR A 128 1.67 -13.82 -16.31
C TYR A 128 2.58 -14.17 -17.50
N LYS A 129 2.30 -13.62 -18.69
CA LYS A 129 3.07 -13.82 -19.91
C LYS A 129 4.16 -12.76 -20.13
N LEU A 130 4.16 -11.67 -19.36
CA LEU A 130 5.21 -10.63 -19.39
C LEU A 130 6.48 -11.10 -18.67
N LYS A 131 7.11 -12.16 -19.18
CA LYS A 131 8.22 -12.86 -18.53
C LYS A 131 9.50 -12.02 -18.48
N LEU A 132 9.78 -11.28 -19.53
CA LEU A 132 10.94 -10.39 -19.60
C LEU A 132 10.76 -9.22 -18.65
N MET A 133 9.57 -8.61 -18.61
CA MET A 133 9.25 -7.55 -17.65
C MET A 133 9.40 -8.02 -16.20
N ASP A 134 8.87 -9.20 -15.88
CA ASP A 134 8.97 -9.79 -14.53
C ASP A 134 10.44 -10.03 -14.14
N SER A 135 11.21 -10.66 -15.05
CA SER A 135 12.66 -10.89 -14.86
C SER A 135 13.45 -9.58 -14.72
N PHE A 136 13.06 -8.54 -15.45
CA PHE A 136 13.70 -7.23 -15.38
C PHE A 136 13.48 -6.58 -14.02
N PHE A 137 12.25 -6.61 -13.49
CA PHE A 137 11.97 -6.08 -12.14
C PHE A 137 12.73 -6.87 -11.06
N GLU A 138 12.81 -8.20 -11.17
CA GLU A 138 13.59 -9.03 -10.25
C GLU A 138 15.08 -8.65 -10.28
N GLU A 139 15.67 -8.50 -11.47
CA GLU A 139 17.09 -8.12 -11.61
C GLU A 139 17.35 -6.69 -11.11
N SER A 140 16.44 -5.75 -11.37
CA SER A 140 16.52 -4.36 -10.89
C SER A 140 16.51 -4.30 -9.35
N GLN A 141 15.80 -5.22 -8.71
CA GLN A 141 15.70 -5.30 -7.25
C GLN A 141 16.79 -6.18 -6.61
N ARG A 142 17.61 -6.90 -7.39
CA ARG A 142 18.60 -7.85 -6.87
C ARG A 142 19.62 -7.22 -5.93
N PHE A 143 20.01 -5.97 -6.20
CA PHE A 143 20.98 -5.24 -5.39
C PHE A 143 20.38 -4.15 -4.50
N THR A 144 19.08 -3.88 -4.65
CA THR A 144 18.35 -2.86 -3.89
C THR A 144 17.18 -3.50 -3.14
N PRO A 145 17.45 -4.36 -2.13
CA PRO A 145 16.38 -5.01 -1.39
C PRO A 145 15.57 -3.98 -0.59
N LEU A 146 14.27 -3.91 -0.84
CA LEU A 146 13.32 -3.00 -0.16
C LEU A 146 13.22 -3.22 1.35
N VAL A 147 13.60 -4.41 1.82
CA VAL A 147 13.65 -4.77 3.24
C VAL A 147 15.07 -5.23 3.54
N SER A 148 15.93 -4.29 3.95
CA SER A 148 17.19 -4.65 4.58
C SER A 148 16.87 -5.22 5.97
N ILE A 149 16.85 -6.54 6.09
CA ILE A 149 16.82 -7.21 7.39
C ILE A 149 18.18 -6.90 8.05
N LYS A 150 18.19 -5.97 8.98
CA LYS A 150 19.29 -5.72 9.92
C LYS A 150 18.86 -6.14 11.31
#